data_AF-A0A1G9RTJ6-F1
#
_entry.id   AF-A0A1G9RTJ6-F1
#
_cell.length_a   1.000
_cell.length_b   1.000
_cell.length_c   1.000
_cell.angle_alpha   90.00
_cell.angle_beta   90.00
_cell.angle_gamma   90.00
#
_symmetry.space_group_name_H-M   'P 1'
#
loop_
_entity.id
_entity.type
_entity.pdbx_description
1 polymer ?
#
loop_
_entity_poly.entity_id
_entity_poly.type
_entity_poly.pdbx_seq_one_letter_code
_entity_poly.pdbx_strand_id
1 'polypeptide(L)'
;MPPAKTRRIDLRATPRQEALIQQAATQTDRTVSEFILSSATMEAERVMTNRRWFTVDDATFERVMQVLDAPLADTSRFERLWNRPSPFGTPIALSEDPGEA
;
A
#
# COMPACT_ATOMS: atom_id res chain seq x y z
N MET A 1 -11.80 -20.65 1.06
CA MET A 1 -13.07 -20.17 0.47
C MET A 1 -13.11 -18.66 0.66
N PRO A 2 -13.39 -17.85 -0.38
CA PRO A 2 -13.48 -16.40 -0.23
C PRO A 2 -14.63 -16.02 0.74
N PRO A 3 -14.51 -14.91 1.48
CA PRO A 3 -15.53 -14.49 2.44
C PRO A 3 -16.87 -14.22 1.75
N ALA A 4 -17.97 -14.53 2.45
CA ALA A 4 -19.32 -14.30 1.93
C ALA A 4 -19.62 -12.80 1.78
N LYS A 5 -20.20 -12.40 0.64
CA LYS A 5 -20.63 -11.02 0.38
C LYS A 5 -21.96 -10.75 1.09
N THR A 6 -21.92 -10.08 2.24
CA THR A 6 -23.09 -9.87 3.12
C THR A 6 -23.71 -8.46 3.04
N ARG A 7 -23.08 -7.53 2.30
CA ARG A 7 -23.51 -6.13 2.20
C ARG A 7 -23.86 -5.76 0.77
N ARG A 8 -24.87 -4.89 0.62
CA ARG A 8 -25.34 -4.38 -0.66
C ARG A 8 -24.84 -2.95 -0.88
N ILE A 9 -24.44 -2.65 -2.12
CA ILE A 9 -24.04 -1.32 -2.58
C ILE A 9 -24.85 -1.05 -3.84
N ASP A 10 -25.74 -0.06 -3.78
CA ASP A 10 -26.59 0.34 -4.91
C ASP A 10 -25.96 1.53 -5.64
N LEU A 11 -25.84 1.42 -6.97
CA LEU A 11 -25.23 2.44 -7.83
C LEU A 11 -26.18 2.82 -8.95
N ARG A 12 -26.18 4.10 -9.32
CA ARG A 12 -26.82 4.60 -10.54
C ARG A 12 -25.74 4.98 -11.55
N ALA A 13 -25.95 4.63 -12.81
CA ALA A 13 -25.04 4.92 -13.90
C ALA A 13 -25.81 5.54 -15.06
N THR A 14 -25.13 6.40 -15.82
CA THR A 14 -25.60 6.83 -17.15
C THR A 14 -25.40 5.70 -18.17
N PRO A 15 -26.12 5.71 -19.31
CA PRO A 15 -25.94 4.70 -20.36
C PRO A 15 -24.49 4.59 -20.86
N ARG A 16 -23.78 5.73 -20.93
CA ARG A 16 -22.36 5.77 -21.30
C ARG A 16 -21.48 5.05 -20.27
N GLN A 17 -21.73 5.26 -18.98
CA GLN A 17 -20.97 4.59 -17.91
C GLN A 17 -21.24 3.08 -17.90
N GLU A 18 -22.51 2.69 -18.03
CA GLU A 18 -22.89 1.28 -18.12
C GLU A 18 -22.19 0.57 -19.28
N ALA A 19 -22.27 1.13 -20.50
CA ALA A 19 -21.65 0.55 -21.68
C ALA A 19 -20.12 0.39 -21.52
N LEU A 20 -19.45 1.42 -20.99
CA LEU A 20 -18.01 1.39 -20.76
C LEU A 20 -17.61 0.33 -19.71
N ILE A 21 -18.35 0.25 -18.60
CA ILE A 21 -18.09 -0.73 -17.54
C ILE A 21 -18.33 -2.15 -18.05
N GLN A 22 -19.42 -2.37 -18.80
CA GLN A 22 -19.73 -3.67 -19.38
C GLN A 22 -18.62 -4.14 -20.34
N GLN A 23 -18.14 -3.24 -21.21
CA GLN A 23 -17.04 -3.54 -22.11
C GLN A 23 -15.76 -3.90 -21.36
N ALA A 24 -15.41 -3.15 -20.31
CA ALA A 24 -14.22 -3.42 -19.50
C ALA A 24 -14.33 -4.74 -18.72
N ALA A 25 -15.51 -5.06 -18.19
CA ALA A 25 -15.76 -6.33 -17.52
C ALA A 25 -15.60 -7.52 -18.49
N THR A 26 -16.14 -7.40 -19.70
CA THR A 26 -15.98 -8.42 -20.76
C THR A 26 -14.52 -8.61 -21.16
N GLN A 27 -13.75 -7.53 -21.34
CA GLN A 27 -12.33 -7.62 -21.70
C GLN A 27 -11.44 -8.22 -20.60
N THR A 28 -11.93 -8.24 -19.36
CA THR A 28 -11.20 -8.78 -18.21
C THR A 28 -11.74 -10.14 -17.76
N ASP A 29 -12.66 -10.74 -18.52
CA ASP A 29 -13.34 -12.01 -18.20
C ASP A 29 -14.00 -12.00 -16.81
N ARG A 30 -14.55 -10.84 -16.40
CA ARG A 30 -15.19 -10.63 -15.11
C ARG A 30 -16.65 -10.28 -15.27
N THR A 31 -17.44 -10.57 -14.23
CA THR A 31 -18.79 -10.01 -14.12
C THR A 31 -18.71 -8.50 -13.87
N VAL A 32 -19.73 -7.74 -14.28
CA VAL A 32 -19.80 -6.29 -14.02
C VAL A 32 -19.65 -5.98 -12.52
N SER A 33 -20.36 -6.72 -11.67
CA SER A 33 -20.29 -6.53 -10.22
C SER A 33 -18.90 -6.79 -9.66
N GLU A 34 -18.20 -7.80 -10.16
CA GLU A 34 -16.82 -8.09 -9.76
C GLU A 34 -15.85 -7.01 -10.24
N PHE A 35 -15.98 -6.57 -11.49
CA PHE A 35 -15.16 -5.50 -12.06
C PHE A 35 -15.33 -4.19 -11.26
N ILE A 36 -16.57 -3.80 -10.96
CA ILE A 36 -16.86 -2.59 -10.17
C ILE A 36 -16.28 -2.72 -8.76
N LEU A 37 -16.57 -3.82 -8.05
CA LEU A 37 -16.09 -3.99 -6.67
C LEU A 37 -14.56 -4.01 -6.60
N SER A 38 -13.90 -4.72 -7.52
CA SER A 38 -12.44 -4.78 -7.58
C SER A 38 -11.83 -3.40 -7.85
N SER A 39 -12.37 -2.68 -8.83
CA SER A 39 -11.87 -1.34 -9.20
C SER A 39 -12.07 -0.33 -8.08
N ALA A 40 -13.26 -0.32 -7.45
CA ALA A 40 -13.56 0.57 -6.34
C ALA A 40 -12.71 0.27 -5.09
N THR A 41 -12.46 -1.01 -4.80
CA THR A 41 -11.59 -1.42 -3.68
C THR A 41 -10.15 -0.99 -3.93
N MET A 42 -9.63 -1.22 -5.13
CA MET A 42 -8.28 -0.79 -5.50
C MET A 42 -8.12 0.73 -5.39
N GLU A 43 -9.11 1.50 -5.83
CA GLU A 43 -9.06 2.95 -5.72
C GLU A 43 -9.16 3.42 -4.26
N ALA A 44 -10.00 2.78 -3.44
CA ALA A 44 -10.06 3.06 -2.01
C ALA A 44 -8.70 2.80 -1.33
N GLU A 45 -8.05 1.67 -1.63
CA GLU A 45 -6.71 1.35 -1.13
C GLU A 45 -5.65 2.37 -1.57
N ARG A 46 -5.71 2.83 -2.83
CA ARG A 46 -4.83 3.90 -3.33
C ARG A 46 -5.04 5.22 -2.60
N VAL A 47 -6.29 5.62 -2.40
CA VAL A 47 -6.63 6.82 -1.63
C VAL A 47 -6.12 6.71 -0.20
N MET A 48 -6.28 5.55 0.44
CA MET A 48 -5.80 5.31 1.80
C MET A 48 -4.26 5.28 1.87
N THR A 49 -3.58 4.72 0.87
CA THR A 49 -2.11 4.64 0.81
C THR A 49 -1.47 5.99 0.48
N ASN A 50 -2.15 6.82 -0.32
CA ASN A 50 -1.75 8.20 -0.56
C ASN A 50 -1.89 9.09 0.70
N ARG A 51 -2.46 8.57 1.79
CA ARG A 51 -2.54 9.29 3.06
C ARG A 51 -1.14 9.34 3.70
N ARG A 52 -0.41 10.41 3.39
CA ARG A 52 0.92 10.72 3.93
C ARG A 52 0.91 11.20 5.39
N TRP A 53 -0.26 11.45 5.94
CA TRP A 53 -0.43 12.02 7.28
C TRP A 53 -1.16 11.03 8.19
N PHE A 54 -0.44 10.52 9.19
CA PHE A 54 -0.99 9.71 10.27
C PHE A 54 -1.31 10.64 11.43
N THR A 55 -2.59 10.78 11.75
CA THR A 55 -3.03 11.46 12.97
C THR A 55 -3.18 10.42 14.06
N VAL A 56 -2.41 10.57 15.13
CA VAL A 56 -2.43 9.70 16.32
C VAL A 56 -2.60 10.56 17.57
N ASP A 57 -3.02 9.98 18.68
CA ASP A 57 -2.99 10.65 19.98
C ASP A 57 -1.56 10.79 20.51
N ASP A 58 -1.37 11.68 21.49
CA ASP A 58 -0.06 12.00 22.07
C ASP A 58 0.61 10.74 22.65
N ALA A 59 -0.15 9.85 23.30
CA ALA A 59 0.39 8.63 23.88
C ALA A 59 0.95 7.67 22.82
N THR A 60 0.29 7.57 21.68
CA THR A 60 0.73 6.77 20.55
C THR A 60 1.93 7.42 19.86
N PHE A 61 1.92 8.74 19.71
CA PHE A 61 3.05 9.50 19.18
C PHE A 61 4.34 9.26 20.00
N GLU A 62 4.25 9.44 21.32
CA GLU A 62 5.39 9.22 22.23
C GLU A 62 5.93 7.78 22.15
N ARG A 63 5.04 6.79 22.07
CA ARG A 63 5.46 5.39 21.90
C ARG A 63 6.20 5.17 20.57
N VAL A 64 5.74 5.79 19.50
CA VAL A 64 6.43 5.70 18.19
C VAL A 64 7.80 6.35 18.28
N MET A 65 7.92 7.54 18.85
CA MET A 65 9.20 8.23 19.03
C MET A 65 10.18 7.39 19.85
N GLN A 66 9.74 6.81 20.98
CA GLN A 66 10.58 5.93 21.79
C GLN A 66 11.12 4.72 21.01
N VAL A 67 10.32 4.15 20.11
CA VAL A 67 10.75 3.03 19.26
C VAL A 67 11.74 3.49 18.19
N LEU A 68 11.54 4.68 17.62
CA LEU A 68 12.42 5.24 16.59
C LEU A 68 13.78 5.68 17.17
N ASP A 69 13.78 6.22 18.38
CA ASP A 69 14.99 6.68 19.08
C ASP A 69 15.76 5.52 19.75
N ALA A 70 15.14 4.34 19.89
CA ALA A 70 15.78 3.19 20.49
C ALA A 70 16.94 2.68 19.61
N PRO A 71 18.13 2.41 20.20
CA PRO A 71 19.24 1.85 19.45
C PRO A 71 18.89 0.45 18.91
N LEU A 72 19.28 0.18 17.67
CA LEU A 72 19.11 -1.14 17.07
C LEU A 72 20.02 -2.16 17.76
N ALA A 73 19.43 -3.15 18.42
CA ALA A 73 20.18 -4.12 19.23
C ALA A 73 21.00 -5.14 18.39
N ASP A 74 20.54 -5.47 17.17
CA ASP A 74 21.23 -6.40 16.24
C ASP A 74 21.03 -5.93 14.79
N THR A 75 22.12 -5.50 14.15
CA THR A 75 22.13 -5.04 12.76
C THR A 75 22.63 -6.09 11.77
N SER A 76 22.98 -7.31 12.22
CA SER A 76 23.51 -8.38 11.35
C SER A 76 22.54 -8.77 10.22
N ARG A 77 21.23 -8.65 10.48
CA ARG A 77 20.18 -8.86 9.47
C ARG A 77 20.22 -7.80 8.37
N PHE A 78 20.50 -6.54 8.72
CA PHE A 78 20.63 -5.45 7.76
C PHE A 78 21.86 -5.64 6.89
N GLU A 79 23.00 -6.02 7.48
CA GLU A 79 24.23 -6.34 6.72
C GLU A 79 24.00 -7.46 5.71
N ARG A 80 23.32 -8.54 6.12
CA ARG A 80 22.97 -9.64 5.20
C ARG A 80 22.01 -9.18 4.09
N LEU A 81 21.04 -8.33 4.42
CA LEU A 81 20.12 -7.77 3.42
C LEU A 81 20.87 -6.88 2.42
N TRP A 82 21.78 -6.06 2.92
CA TRP A 82 22.59 -5.13 2.14
C TRP A 82 23.51 -5.85 1.14
N ASN A 83 24.12 -6.95 1.58
CA ASN A 83 25.02 -7.77 0.77
C ASN A 83 24.29 -8.71 -0.19
N ARG A 84 22.95 -8.79 -0.12
CA ARG A 84 22.17 -9.63 -1.04
C ARG A 84 22.12 -8.97 -2.42
N PRO A 85 22.32 -9.72 -3.52
CA PRO A 85 22.13 -9.19 -4.87
C PRO A 85 20.69 -8.68 -5.03
N SER A 86 20.56 -7.40 -5.35
CA SER A 86 19.27 -6.76 -5.57
C SER A 86 18.74 -7.13 -6.96
N PRO A 87 17.43 -7.43 -7.09
CA PRO A 87 16.80 -7.64 -8.40
C PRO A 87 16.75 -6.37 -9.25
N PHE A 88 17.09 -5.21 -8.67
CA PHE A 88 17.05 -3.90 -9.34
C PHE A 88 18.45 -3.31 -9.64
N GLY A 89 19.55 -4.05 -9.39
CA GLY A 89 20.92 -3.61 -9.72
C GLY A 89 21.81 -3.26 -8.52
N THR A 90 22.78 -2.36 -8.72
CA THR A 90 23.88 -2.05 -7.77
C THR A 90 23.36 -1.59 -6.39
N PRO A 91 23.98 -2.05 -5.28
CA PRO A 91 23.69 -1.55 -3.94
C PRO A 91 23.78 -0.02 -3.86
N ILE A 92 22.81 0.62 -3.20
CA ILE A 92 22.81 2.06 -2.94
C ILE A 92 23.94 2.34 -1.95
N ALA A 93 25.05 2.96 -2.34
CA ALA A 93 26.06 3.35 -1.36
C ALA A 93 25.49 4.46 -0.45
N LEU A 94 25.23 4.14 0.82
CA LEU A 94 25.03 5.18 1.83
C LEU A 94 26.43 5.73 2.14
N SER A 95 26.75 6.92 1.64
CA SER A 95 27.96 7.62 2.03
C SER A 95 27.90 7.86 3.55
N GLU A 96 28.84 7.30 4.29
CA GLU A 96 29.13 7.75 5.66
C GLU A 96 29.46 9.24 5.57
N ASP A 97 28.67 10.08 6.22
CA ASP A 97 28.97 11.50 6.34
C ASP A 97 30.16 11.64 7.29
N PRO A 98 31.36 12.08 6.83
CA PRO A 98 32.50 12.22 7.70
C PRO A 98 32.46 13.60 8.35
N GLY A 99 31.91 13.69 9.56
CA GLY A 99 32.25 14.81 10.44
C GLY A 99 31.15 15.27 11.39
N GLU A 100 31.14 14.71 12.60
CA GLU A 100 30.99 15.52 13.81
C GLU A 100 32.07 15.04 14.79
N ALA A 101 33.09 15.89 14.97
CA ALA A 101 34.12 15.81 16.01
C ALA A 101 33.89 16.97 17.00
#